data_AF-D3XNP3-F1
#
_entry.id   AF-D3XNP3-F1
#
_cell.length_a   1.000
_cell.length_b   1.000
_cell.length_c   1.000
_cell.angle_alpha   90.00
_cell.angle_beta   90.00
_cell.angle_gamma   90.00
#
_symmetry.space_group_name_H-M   'P 1'
#
loop_
_entity.id
_entity.type
_entity.pdbx_description
1 polymer ?
#
loop_
_entity_poly.entity_id
_entity_poly.type
_entity_poly.pdbx_seq_one_letter_code
_entity_poly.pdbx_strand_id
1 'polypeptide(L)'
;DPQVATVGYSEAEAHRDGIETDSRTLTLDNVPRALANFDTRGFIKLVMVESSGRLIGVQAVAPEAGELIQTAALAIRNRMTVQELADQLFPYLTMV
;
A
#
# COMPACT_ATOMS: atom_id res chain seq x y z
N ASP A 1 -15.06 4.88 -10.40
CA ASP A 1 -13.93 5.80 -10.27
C ASP A 1 -14.02 6.46 -8.90
N PRO A 2 -13.01 6.33 -8.02
CA PRO A 2 -11.73 5.60 -8.17
C PRO A 2 -11.89 4.07 -8.20
N GLN A 3 -10.83 3.36 -8.60
CA GLN A 3 -10.75 1.89 -8.47
C GLN A 3 -10.43 1.51 -7.01
N VAL A 4 -10.77 0.28 -6.64
CA VAL A 4 -10.48 -0.28 -5.32
C VAL A 4 -9.73 -1.59 -5.50
N ALA A 5 -8.59 -1.74 -4.84
CA ALA A 5 -7.81 -2.96 -4.85
C ALA A 5 -7.27 -3.29 -3.45
N THR A 6 -7.15 -4.57 -3.13
CA THR A 6 -6.58 -5.04 -1.86
C THR A 6 -5.81 -6.34 -2.05
N VAL A 7 -4.79 -6.54 -1.21
CA VAL A 7 -4.05 -7.81 -1.10
C VAL A 7 -3.58 -8.00 0.34
N GLY A 8 -3.62 -9.25 0.82
CA GLY A 8 -3.19 -9.59 2.18
C GLY A 8 -4.20 -9.17 3.24
N TYR A 9 -3.71 -8.87 4.45
CA TYR A 9 -4.53 -8.55 5.60
C TYR A 9 -4.98 -7.08 5.62
N SER A 10 -6.24 -6.85 5.99
CA SER A 10 -6.61 -5.62 6.70
C SER A 10 -6.16 -5.67 8.15
N GLU A 11 -6.00 -4.50 8.77
CA GLU A 11 -5.72 -4.36 10.20
C GLU A 11 -6.75 -5.12 11.07
N ALA A 12 -8.03 -5.04 10.70
CA ALA A 12 -9.10 -5.74 11.42
C ALA A 12 -9.00 -7.26 11.27
N GLU A 13 -8.59 -7.79 10.11
CA GLU A 13 -8.35 -9.23 9.93
C GLU A 13 -7.12 -9.67 10.73
N ALA A 14 -6.02 -8.92 10.67
CA ALA A 14 -4.80 -9.23 11.40
C ALA A 14 -5.03 -9.27 12.92
N HIS A 15 -5.76 -8.29 13.47
CA HIS A 15 -6.10 -8.27 14.89
C HIS A 15 -7.02 -9.43 15.30
N ARG A 16 -7.95 -9.87 14.43
CA ARG A 16 -8.78 -11.07 14.70
C ARG A 16 -7.94 -12.34 14.78
N ASP A 17 -6.83 -12.38 14.04
CA ASP A 17 -5.89 -13.51 14.02
C ASP A 17 -4.79 -13.37 15.09
N GLY A 18 -4.88 -12.37 15.98
CA GLY A 18 -3.93 -12.15 17.07
C GLY A 18 -2.56 -11.62 16.62
N ILE A 19 -2.50 -10.97 15.45
CA ILE A 19 -1.29 -10.34 14.93
C ILE A 19 -1.31 -8.87 15.34
N GLU A 20 -0.37 -8.45 16.18
CA GLU A 20 -0.14 -7.03 16.48
C GLU A 20 0.36 -6.30 15.24
N THR A 21 -0.33 -5.22 14.85
CA THR A 21 -0.03 -4.49 13.61
C THR A 21 0.19 -3.01 13.85
N ASP A 22 1.05 -2.45 13.00
CA ASP A 22 1.05 -1.02 12.72
C ASP A 22 0.41 -0.80 11.35
N SER A 23 -0.14 0.39 11.12
CA SER A 23 -0.67 0.78 9.81
C SER A 23 -0.35 2.22 9.46
N ARG A 24 -0.16 2.46 8.16
CA ARG A 24 0.15 3.78 7.61
C ARG A 24 -0.74 4.04 6.41
N THR A 25 -1.30 5.24 6.33
CA THR A 25 -2.16 5.66 5.22
C THR A 25 -1.55 6.87 4.53
N LEU A 26 -1.36 6.77 3.22
CA LEU A 26 -0.91 7.84 2.34
C LEU A 26 -2.09 8.31 1.49
N THR A 27 -2.47 9.58 1.62
CA THR A 27 -3.48 10.20 0.76
C THR A 27 -2.86 10.63 -0.57
N LEU A 28 -3.62 10.57 -1.67
CA LEU A 28 -3.07 10.76 -3.03
C LEU A 28 -2.63 12.20 -3.34
N ASP A 29 -2.99 13.18 -2.52
CA ASP A 29 -2.41 14.52 -2.58
C ASP A 29 -0.90 14.55 -2.24
N ASN A 30 -0.35 13.45 -1.71
CA ASN A 30 1.08 13.24 -1.52
C ASN A 30 1.73 12.41 -2.65
N VAL A 31 0.98 12.02 -3.68
CA VAL A 31 1.47 11.24 -4.82
C VAL A 31 1.66 12.15 -6.04
N PRO A 32 2.90 12.39 -6.50
CA PRO A 32 3.18 13.35 -7.59
C PRO A 32 2.41 13.07 -8.88
N ARG A 33 2.21 11.79 -9.24
CA ARG A 33 1.42 11.42 -10.43
C ARG A 33 -0.05 11.81 -10.28
N ALA A 34 -0.65 11.60 -9.11
CA ALA A 34 -2.03 11.97 -8.83
C ALA A 34 -2.23 13.49 -8.89
N LEU A 35 -1.27 14.27 -8.35
CA LEU A 35 -1.25 15.73 -8.51
C LEU A 35 -1.18 16.15 -9.98
N ALA A 36 -0.28 15.54 -10.76
CA ALA A 36 -0.15 15.84 -12.19
C ALA A 36 -1.39 15.46 -13.01
N ASN A 37 -2.13 14.44 -12.57
CA ASN A 37 -3.39 14.01 -13.18
C ASN A 37 -4.60 14.83 -12.72
N PHE A 38 -4.44 15.75 -11.77
CA PHE A 38 -5.53 16.49 -11.10
C PHE A 38 -6.60 15.57 -10.47
N ASP A 39 -6.21 14.36 -10.04
CA ASP A 39 -7.09 13.42 -9.36
C ASP A 39 -6.42 12.83 -8.12
N THR A 40 -6.67 13.48 -6.98
CA THR A 40 -6.10 13.14 -5.68
C THR A 40 -7.09 12.42 -4.76
N ARG A 41 -8.20 11.91 -5.31
CA ARG A 41 -9.22 11.22 -4.52
C ARG A 41 -8.76 9.83 -4.14
N GLY A 42 -8.72 9.56 -2.83
CA GLY A 42 -8.48 8.24 -2.28
C GLY A 42 -7.18 8.15 -1.50
N PHE A 43 -6.67 6.93 -1.33
CA PHE A 43 -5.56 6.63 -0.42
C PHE A 43 -4.91 5.28 -0.72
N ILE A 44 -3.72 5.08 -0.18
CA ILE A 44 -3.03 3.81 -0.08
C ILE A 44 -2.77 3.54 1.41
N LYS A 45 -3.32 2.44 1.94
CA LYS A 45 -3.09 1.98 3.31
C LYS A 45 -2.20 0.75 3.29
N LEU A 46 -1.14 0.77 4.09
CA LEU A 46 -0.23 -0.34 4.35
C LEU A 46 -0.50 -0.90 5.75
N VAL A 47 -0.42 -2.22 5.89
CA VAL A 47 -0.54 -2.95 7.15
C VAL A 47 0.73 -3.79 7.33
N MET A 48 1.42 -3.59 8.46
CA MET A 48 2.64 -4.31 8.79
C MET A 48 2.59 -4.91 10.19
N VAL A 49 3.35 -5.99 10.41
CA VAL A 49 3.56 -6.54 11.76
C VAL A 49 4.39 -5.56 12.57
N GLU A 50 3.89 -5.14 13.73
CA GLU A 50 4.51 -4.07 14.53
C GLU A 50 5.95 -4.39 14.92
N SER A 51 6.21 -5.64 15.34
CA SER A 51 7.53 -6.06 15.85
C SER A 51 8.63 -6.17 14.78
N SER A 52 8.27 -6.31 13.51
CA SER A 52 9.22 -6.58 12.43
C SER A 52 9.15 -5.60 11.26
N GLY A 53 8.11 -4.78 11.18
CA GLY A 53 7.85 -3.92 10.02
C GLY A 53 7.52 -4.71 8.75
N ARG A 54 7.32 -6.03 8.83
CA ARG A 54 6.98 -6.87 7.67
C ARG A 54 5.62 -6.47 7.11
N LEU A 55 5.57 -6.19 5.80
CA LEU A 55 4.33 -5.89 5.10
C LEU A 55 3.47 -7.16 5.01
N ILE A 56 2.21 -7.06 5.45
CA ILE A 56 1.26 -8.18 5.43
C ILE A 56 -0.05 -7.84 4.70
N GLY A 57 -0.29 -6.58 4.37
CA GLY A 57 -1.42 -6.21 3.53
C GLY A 57 -1.41 -4.77 3.05
N VAL A 58 -2.15 -4.53 1.97
CA VAL A 58 -2.33 -3.22 1.35
C VAL A 58 -3.78 -3.07 0.89
N GLN A 59 -4.34 -1.88 1.10
CA GLN A 59 -5.62 -1.45 0.54
C GLN A 59 -5.40 -0.15 -0.23
N ALA A 60 -5.88 -0.07 -1.46
CA ALA A 60 -5.76 1.12 -2.29
C ALA A 60 -7.12 1.52 -2.86
N VAL A 61 -7.41 2.81 -2.76
CA VAL A 61 -8.48 3.49 -3.46
C VAL A 61 -7.81 4.58 -4.29
N ALA A 62 -7.64 4.35 -5.59
CA ALA A 62 -6.86 5.23 -6.46
C ALA A 62 -7.20 5.00 -7.94
N PRO A 63 -6.86 5.95 -8.83
CA PRO A 63 -6.60 5.63 -10.22
C PRO A 63 -5.53 4.53 -10.31
N GLU A 64 -5.72 3.55 -11.20
CA GLU A 64 -4.75 2.46 -11.42
C GLU A 64 -4.46 1.61 -10.17
N ALA A 65 -5.44 1.50 -9.24
CA ALA A 65 -5.28 0.69 -8.03
C ALA A 65 -5.05 -0.80 -8.35
N GLY A 66 -5.61 -1.30 -9.47
CA GLY A 66 -5.43 -2.68 -9.93
C GLY A 66 -3.99 -3.01 -10.32
N GLU A 67 -3.28 -2.04 -10.87
CA GLU A 67 -1.88 -2.12 -11.29
C GLU A 67 -0.94 -1.96 -10.09
N LEU A 68 -1.18 -0.94 -9.25
CA LEU A 68 -0.41 -0.68 -8.03
C LEU A 68 -0.41 -1.90 -7.11
N ILE A 69 -1.56 -2.56 -6.96
CA ILE A 69 -1.69 -3.68 -6.02
C ILE A 69 -0.79 -4.88 -6.38
N GLN A 70 -0.33 -4.99 -7.63
CA GLN A 70 0.59 -6.04 -8.06
C GLN A 70 1.96 -5.91 -7.39
N THR A 71 2.45 -4.67 -7.23
CA THR A 71 3.69 -4.41 -6.47
C THR A 71 3.54 -4.84 -5.02
N ALA A 72 2.41 -4.52 -4.39
CA ALA A 72 2.12 -4.95 -3.03
C ALA A 72 2.05 -6.49 -2.91
N ALA A 73 1.43 -7.16 -3.88
CA ALA A 73 1.35 -8.61 -3.91
C ALA A 73 2.74 -9.27 -3.97
N LEU A 74 3.64 -8.73 -4.80
CA LEU A 74 5.03 -9.19 -4.89
C LEU A 74 5.81 -8.91 -3.60
N ALA A 75 5.66 -7.73 -3.01
CA ALA A 75 6.33 -7.38 -1.75
C ALA A 75 5.92 -8.32 -0.60
N ILE A 76 4.62 -8.58 -0.46
CA ILE A 76 4.09 -9.52 0.55
C ILE A 76 4.59 -10.95 0.29
N ARG A 77 4.57 -11.40 -0.97
CA ARG A 77 5.07 -12.74 -1.34
C ARG A 77 6.55 -12.92 -1.01
N ASN A 78 7.35 -11.87 -1.20
CA ASN A 78 8.78 -11.86 -0.88
C ASN A 78 9.07 -11.54 0.59
N ARG A 79 8.03 -11.37 1.43
CA ARG A 79 8.14 -11.10 2.87
C ARG A 79 8.91 -9.80 3.19
N MET A 80 8.84 -8.81 2.29
CA MET A 80 9.53 -7.55 2.47
C MET A 80 8.97 -6.78 3.67
N THR A 81 9.85 -6.06 4.34
CA THR A 81 9.49 -4.97 5.26
C THR A 81 9.09 -3.72 4.47
N VAL A 82 8.38 -2.82 5.13
CA VAL A 82 8.06 -1.53 4.51
C VAL A 82 9.29 -0.66 4.23
N GLN A 83 10.35 -0.81 5.02
CA GLN A 83 11.62 -0.13 4.75
C GLN A 83 12.28 -0.69 3.49
N GLU A 84 12.37 -2.02 3.34
CA GLU A 84 12.93 -2.63 2.13
C GLU A 84 12.15 -2.26 0.87
N LEU A 85 10.82 -2.09 0.98
CA LEU A 85 9.99 -1.60 -0.12
C LEU A 85 10.30 -0.14 -0.43
N ALA A 86 10.42 0.72 0.60
CA ALA A 86 10.77 2.13 0.44
C ALA A 86 12.18 2.35 -0.15
N ASP A 87 13.10 1.42 0.12
CA ASP A 87 14.47 1.46 -0.41
C ASP A 87 14.56 1.02 -1.90
N GLN A 88 13.47 0.52 -2.48
CA GLN A 88 13.43 0.20 -3.92
C GLN A 88 13.39 1.46 -4.78
N LEU A 89 13.93 1.34 -5.99
CA LEU A 89 13.85 2.42 -6.99
C LEU A 89 12.51 2.37 -7.72
N PHE A 90 11.62 3.29 -7.35
CA PHE A 90 10.39 3.56 -8.10
C PHE A 90 10.61 4.72 -9.09
N PRO A 91 10.15 4.59 -10.35
CA PRO A 91 10.19 5.70 -11.29
C PRO A 91 9.39 6.90 -10.77
N TYR A 92 9.88 8.11 -11.01
CA TYR A 92 9.16 9.32 -10.63
C TYR A 92 7.91 9.52 -11.49
N LEU A 93 6.85 10.11 -10.91
CA LEU A 93 5.54 10.26 -11.53
C LEU A 93 4.94 8.90 -11.96
N THR A 94 4.80 7.95 -11.04
CA THR A 94 4.00 6.73 -11.25
C THR A 94 2.93 6.60 -10.17
N MET A 95 1.88 5.82 -10.45
CA MET A 95 0.96 5.33 -9.41
C MET A 95 1.49 4.04 -8.76
N VAL A 96 2.34 3.30 -9.46
CA VAL A 96 2.92 2.00 -9.06
C VAL A 96 4.27 2.18 -8.39
#